data_AF-A0A933TJW5-F1
#
_entry.id   AF-A0A933TJW5-F1
#
_cell.length_a   1.000
_cell.length_b   1.000
_cell.length_c   1.000
_cell.angle_alpha   90.00
_cell.angle_beta   90.00
_cell.angle_gamma   90.00
#
_symmetry.space_group_name_H-M   'P 1'
#
loop_
_entity.id
_entity.type
_entity.pdbx_description
1 polymer ?
#
loop_
_entity_poly.entity_id
_entity_poly.type
_entity_poly.pdbx_seq_one_letter_code
_entity_poly.pdbx_strand_id
1 'polypeptide(L)'
;MKAMSCAVLLVSGAWAAGPAPQPAPPAAPTAALGPFFGSAQSQEGGSDAWFFVRPGRSLPPGSMVKTEAGSFCLILLSDGTKLRLGPRSYLRLVELSADRTEMSLASGRLEAWVKRRGKAEFKMQTPLFTAVLPEGSFATELLSANSAMFDVYKGDPEISDTEGRTQKMSPEMHVEFDAKTGASTPIPLPSGAARLPEPSEAGPTGPESIKEAVPAPAKPAAQALDDQL
;
A
#
# COMPACT_ATOMS: atom_id res chain seq x y z
N MET A 1 -24.31 -47.81 79.93
CA MET A 1 -24.26 -47.81 78.45
C MET A 1 -24.43 -46.37 77.98
N LYS A 2 -23.36 -45.71 77.52
CA LYS A 2 -23.41 -44.37 76.89
C LYS A 2 -22.59 -44.46 75.62
N ALA A 3 -23.27 -44.39 74.48
CA ALA A 3 -22.69 -44.52 73.15
C ALA A 3 -21.99 -43.21 72.74
N MET A 4 -20.78 -43.37 72.24
CA MET A 4 -19.85 -42.35 71.78
C MET A 4 -20.15 -42.06 70.31
N SER A 5 -20.55 -40.84 69.99
CA SER A 5 -20.93 -40.43 68.62
C SER A 5 -19.73 -39.81 67.91
N CYS A 6 -19.26 -40.48 66.84
CA CYS A 6 -18.18 -40.03 65.96
C CYS A 6 -18.67 -38.99 64.96
N ALA A 7 -18.11 -37.78 65.01
CA ALA A 7 -18.32 -36.73 64.02
C ALA A 7 -17.46 -37.01 62.78
N VAL A 8 -18.11 -37.26 61.64
CA VAL A 8 -17.47 -37.38 60.33
C VAL A 8 -17.45 -35.99 59.68
N LEU A 9 -16.25 -35.43 59.50
CA LEU A 9 -16.02 -34.19 58.73
C LEU A 9 -15.99 -34.55 57.23
N LEU A 10 -16.99 -34.08 56.48
CA LEU A 10 -17.00 -34.09 55.03
C LEU A 10 -16.23 -32.88 54.50
N VAL A 11 -15.08 -33.13 53.85
CA VAL A 11 -14.33 -32.13 53.08
C VAL A 11 -14.91 -32.09 51.67
N SER A 12 -15.63 -31.01 51.34
CA SER A 12 -16.11 -30.74 49.99
C SER A 12 -14.95 -30.26 49.11
N GLY A 13 -14.57 -31.07 48.12
CA GLY A 13 -13.61 -30.68 47.08
C GLY A 13 -14.25 -29.71 46.08
N ALA A 14 -13.73 -28.49 46.01
CA ALA A 14 -14.07 -27.52 44.97
C ALA A 14 -13.40 -27.94 43.66
N TRP A 15 -14.21 -28.34 42.68
CA TRP A 15 -13.74 -28.65 41.33
C TRP A 15 -13.50 -27.32 40.59
N ALA A 16 -12.24 -26.92 40.46
CA ALA A 16 -11.86 -25.76 39.67
C ALA A 16 -11.97 -26.10 38.18
N ALA A 17 -13.01 -25.61 37.51
CA ALA A 17 -13.07 -25.57 36.07
C ALA A 17 -11.95 -24.65 35.56
N GLY A 18 -10.93 -25.23 34.90
CA GLY A 18 -9.87 -24.45 34.27
C GLY A 18 -10.43 -23.52 33.18
N PRO A 19 -9.81 -22.35 32.96
CA PRO A 19 -10.26 -21.42 31.94
C PRO A 19 -10.25 -22.09 30.57
N ALA A 20 -11.37 -22.00 29.85
CA ALA A 20 -11.49 -22.45 28.48
C ALA A 20 -10.42 -21.74 27.61
N PRO A 21 -9.80 -22.44 26.64
CA PRO A 21 -8.87 -21.82 25.71
C PRO A 21 -9.58 -20.67 24.99
N GLN A 22 -9.20 -19.44 25.32
CA GLN A 22 -9.66 -18.27 24.58
C GLN A 22 -9.18 -18.40 23.13
N PRO A 23 -10.06 -18.24 22.14
CA PRO A 23 -9.64 -18.19 20.75
C PRO A 23 -8.62 -17.05 20.60
N ALA A 24 -7.47 -17.37 19.99
CA ALA A 24 -6.41 -16.41 19.76
C ALA A 24 -6.99 -15.18 19.04
N PRO A 25 -6.62 -13.96 19.45
CA PRO A 25 -7.02 -12.75 18.72
C PRO A 25 -6.67 -12.91 17.24
N PRO A 26 -7.53 -12.46 16.32
CA PRO A 26 -7.20 -12.45 14.90
C PRO A 26 -5.85 -11.75 14.72
N ALA A 27 -4.97 -12.38 13.93
CA ALA A 27 -3.61 -11.89 13.71
C ALA A 27 -3.65 -10.41 13.31
N ALA A 28 -2.87 -9.57 13.98
CA ALA A 28 -2.80 -8.16 13.68
C ALA A 28 -2.36 -7.97 12.22
N PRO A 29 -2.97 -7.02 11.49
CA PRO A 29 -2.57 -6.77 10.11
C PRO A 29 -1.12 -6.32 10.08
N THR A 30 -0.36 -6.86 9.12
CA THR A 30 1.05 -6.54 8.93
C THR A 30 1.29 -6.08 7.50
N ALA A 31 2.24 -5.17 7.33
CA ALA A 31 2.73 -4.75 6.04
C ALA A 31 4.21 -5.11 5.94
N ALA A 32 4.64 -5.55 4.77
CA ALA A 32 6.02 -5.90 4.49
C ALA A 32 6.46 -5.29 3.16
N LEU A 33 7.74 -4.95 3.09
CA LEU A 33 8.38 -4.53 1.84
C LEU A 33 8.50 -5.75 0.92
N GLY A 34 7.99 -5.62 -0.30
CA GLY A 34 8.08 -6.64 -1.34
C GLY A 34 9.28 -6.45 -2.26
N PRO A 35 9.26 -7.07 -3.44
CA PRO A 35 10.24 -6.84 -4.51
C PRO A 35 10.33 -5.35 -4.90
N PHE A 36 11.54 -4.89 -5.20
CA PHE A 36 11.81 -3.53 -5.63
C PHE A 36 12.83 -3.52 -6.78
N PHE A 37 12.89 -2.43 -7.52
CA PHE A 37 13.89 -2.17 -8.56
C PHE A 37 14.46 -0.78 -8.39
N GLY A 38 15.76 -0.62 -8.64
CA GLY A 38 16.47 0.63 -8.46
C GLY A 38 16.71 0.95 -6.98
N SER A 39 16.55 2.22 -6.62
CA SER A 39 16.81 2.74 -5.27
C SER A 39 15.50 3.07 -4.55
N ALA A 40 15.23 2.32 -3.49
CA ALA A 40 14.14 2.59 -2.56
C ALA A 40 14.66 2.61 -1.13
N GLN A 41 14.14 3.52 -0.32
CA GLN A 41 14.50 3.67 1.08
C GLN A 41 13.24 3.65 1.95
N SER A 42 13.35 3.06 3.14
CA SER A 42 12.30 3.04 4.16
C SER A 42 12.82 3.63 5.47
N GLN A 43 11.97 4.36 6.16
CA GLN A 43 12.19 4.92 7.49
C GLN A 43 11.10 4.39 8.41
N GLU A 44 11.47 3.90 9.58
CA GLU A 44 10.50 3.45 10.58
C GLU A 44 9.88 4.65 11.32
N GLY A 45 8.62 4.52 11.74
CA GLY A 45 7.93 5.56 12.48
C GLY A 45 8.68 5.92 13.77
N GLY A 46 9.04 7.20 13.93
CA GLY A 46 9.78 7.69 15.10
C GLY A 46 11.30 7.54 15.03
N SER A 47 11.84 7.00 13.93
CA SER A 47 13.28 7.01 13.64
C SER A 47 13.60 8.09 12.62
N ASP A 48 14.75 8.75 12.71
CA ASP A 48 15.26 9.69 11.69
C ASP A 48 16.12 9.01 10.61
N ALA A 49 16.37 7.71 10.75
CA ALA A 49 17.25 6.96 9.87
C ALA A 49 16.51 6.39 8.65
N TRP A 50 16.99 6.72 7.46
CA TRP A 50 16.58 6.09 6.21
C TRP A 50 17.43 4.85 5.92
N PHE A 51 16.79 3.72 5.69
CA PHE A 51 17.44 2.46 5.34
C PHE A 51 17.09 2.06 3.91
N PHE A 52 18.00 1.40 3.20
CA PHE A 52 17.64 0.77 1.93
C PHE A 52 16.59 -0.32 2.14
N VAL A 53 15.62 -0.36 1.23
CA VAL A 53 14.55 -1.37 1.23
C VAL A 53 15.16 -2.76 1.09
N ARG A 54 14.64 -3.69 1.88
CA ARG A 54 14.94 -5.13 1.79
C ARG A 54 13.62 -5.89 1.76
N PRO A 55 13.41 -6.84 0.83
CA PRO A 55 12.19 -7.63 0.79
C PRO A 55 12.00 -8.41 2.09
N GLY A 56 10.75 -8.54 2.52
CA GLY A 56 10.36 -9.21 3.76
C GLY A 56 10.52 -8.37 5.03
N ARG A 57 11.11 -7.17 4.97
CA ARG A 57 11.18 -6.30 6.15
C ARG A 57 9.79 -5.76 6.49
N SER A 58 9.41 -5.88 7.76
CA SER A 58 8.15 -5.35 8.28
C SER A 58 8.12 -3.83 8.18
N LEU A 59 6.94 -3.29 7.84
CA LEU A 59 6.66 -1.87 7.74
C LEU A 59 5.60 -1.52 8.80
N PRO A 60 6.00 -1.13 10.02
CA PRO A 60 5.04 -0.77 11.06
C PRO A 60 4.31 0.55 10.73
N PRO A 61 3.14 0.81 11.36
CA PRO A 61 2.49 2.12 11.28
C PRO A 61 3.44 3.27 11.60
N GLY A 62 3.24 4.42 10.94
CA GLY A 62 4.12 5.58 10.99
C GLY A 62 5.32 5.52 10.05
N SER A 63 5.63 4.34 9.48
CA SER A 63 6.77 4.18 8.57
C SER A 63 6.57 4.90 7.24
N MET A 64 7.68 5.22 6.61
CA MET A 64 7.77 5.97 5.37
C MET A 64 8.56 5.17 4.35
N VAL A 65 8.16 5.24 3.09
CA VAL A 65 8.84 4.62 1.96
C VAL A 65 9.00 5.66 0.88
N LYS A 66 10.22 5.81 0.37
CA LYS A 66 10.52 6.68 -0.76
C LYS A 66 11.26 5.92 -1.86
N THR A 67 11.06 6.37 -3.08
CA THR A 67 11.64 5.78 -4.29
C THR A 67 12.27 6.87 -5.13
N GLU A 68 13.42 6.56 -5.73
CA GLU A 68 14.13 7.47 -6.62
C GLU A 68 13.58 7.42 -8.05
N ALA A 69 14.15 8.22 -8.94
CA ALA A 69 13.84 8.16 -10.37
C ALA A 69 14.13 6.76 -10.95
N GLY A 70 13.25 6.29 -11.84
CA GLY A 70 13.38 4.96 -12.47
C GLY A 70 13.27 3.77 -11.52
N SER A 71 12.88 3.99 -10.26
CA SER A 71 12.77 2.96 -9.23
C SER A 71 11.31 2.61 -8.97
N PHE A 72 11.06 1.40 -8.45
CA PHE A 72 9.74 1.04 -7.91
C PHE A 72 9.91 0.16 -6.67
N CYS A 73 8.92 0.16 -5.78
CA CYS A 73 8.87 -0.70 -4.61
C CYS A 73 7.48 -1.31 -4.46
N LEU A 74 7.42 -2.62 -4.20
CA LEU A 74 6.18 -3.27 -3.79
C LEU A 74 6.03 -3.22 -2.27
N ILE A 75 4.80 -3.05 -1.79
CA ILE A 75 4.42 -3.21 -0.40
C ILE A 75 3.28 -4.21 -0.38
N LEU A 76 3.42 -5.24 0.46
CA LEU A 76 2.50 -6.35 0.58
C LEU A 76 1.86 -6.30 1.96
N LEU A 77 0.53 -6.31 2.02
CA LEU A 77 -0.21 -6.39 3.27
C LEU A 77 -0.67 -7.83 3.51
N SER A 78 -0.85 -8.20 4.77
CA SER A 78 -1.27 -9.54 5.19
C SER A 78 -2.68 -9.94 4.73
N ASP A 79 -3.48 -8.97 4.26
CA ASP A 79 -4.81 -9.23 3.68
C ASP A 79 -4.78 -9.50 2.17
N GLY A 80 -3.59 -9.57 1.58
CA GLY A 80 -3.40 -9.75 0.14
C GLY A 80 -3.49 -8.45 -0.65
N THR A 81 -3.66 -7.29 0.01
CA THR A 81 -3.54 -5.99 -0.65
C THR A 81 -2.10 -5.78 -1.09
N LYS A 82 -1.95 -5.35 -2.35
CA LYS A 82 -0.65 -5.09 -2.96
C LYS A 82 -0.59 -3.64 -3.39
N LEU A 83 0.55 -3.01 -3.16
CA LEU A 83 0.80 -1.63 -3.49
C LEU A 83 2.10 -1.56 -4.27
N ARG A 84 2.07 -0.91 -5.41
CA ARG A 84 3.26 -0.61 -6.20
C ARG A 84 3.50 0.88 -6.15
N LEU A 85 4.57 1.25 -5.46
CA LEU A 85 5.08 2.60 -5.41
C LEU A 85 5.98 2.82 -6.63
N GLY A 86 5.58 3.71 -7.53
CA GLY A 86 6.31 4.07 -8.74
C GLY A 86 7.49 5.03 -8.48
N PRO A 87 8.14 5.55 -9.52
CA PRO A 87 9.32 6.41 -9.37
C PRO A 87 8.99 7.75 -8.71
N ARG A 88 9.99 8.35 -8.02
CA ARG A 88 9.88 9.66 -7.36
C ARG A 88 8.72 9.77 -6.37
N SER A 89 8.38 8.67 -5.73
CA SER A 89 7.22 8.61 -4.86
C SER A 89 7.61 8.59 -3.40
N TYR A 90 6.73 9.17 -2.59
CA TYR A 90 6.88 9.26 -1.14
C TYR A 90 5.58 8.88 -0.45
N LEU A 91 5.59 7.75 0.25
CA LEU A 91 4.43 7.16 0.89
C LEU A 91 4.66 7.05 2.40
N ARG A 92 3.65 7.37 3.20
CA ARG A 92 3.60 7.08 4.64
C ARG A 92 2.50 6.07 4.91
N LEU A 93 2.81 5.01 5.66
CA LEU A 93 1.79 4.15 6.27
C LEU A 93 1.33 4.83 7.56
N VAL A 94 0.13 5.39 7.58
CA VAL A 94 -0.38 6.17 8.72
C VAL A 94 -0.95 5.24 9.78
N GLU A 95 -1.83 4.34 9.37
CA GLU A 95 -2.50 3.40 10.26
C GLU A 95 -2.58 2.01 9.62
N LEU A 96 -2.36 0.97 10.43
CA LEU A 96 -2.60 -0.41 10.05
C LEU A 96 -3.18 -1.14 11.26
N SER A 97 -4.51 -1.26 11.29
CA SER A 97 -5.29 -1.88 12.37
C SER A 97 -6.33 -2.83 11.77
N ALA A 98 -6.95 -3.68 12.58
CA ALA A 98 -7.91 -4.69 12.09
C ALA A 98 -9.04 -4.06 11.26
N ASP A 99 -9.50 -2.88 11.67
CA ASP A 99 -10.66 -2.19 11.10
C ASP A 99 -10.29 -1.06 10.12
N ARG A 100 -9.02 -0.67 10.04
CA ARG A 100 -8.60 0.46 9.19
C ARG A 100 -7.19 0.30 8.64
N THR A 101 -7.01 0.73 7.41
CA THR A 101 -5.71 0.87 6.76
C THR A 101 -5.64 2.25 6.13
N GLU A 102 -4.75 3.10 6.61
CA GLU A 102 -4.61 4.48 6.15
C GLU A 102 -3.20 4.74 5.64
N MET A 103 -3.13 5.31 4.45
CA MET A 103 -1.86 5.64 3.78
C MET A 103 -1.91 7.06 3.27
N SER A 104 -0.76 7.72 3.26
CA SER A 104 -0.62 9.08 2.73
C SER A 104 0.44 9.09 1.64
N LEU A 105 0.07 9.49 0.43
CA LEU A 105 0.98 9.69 -0.70
C LEU A 105 1.26 11.18 -0.83
N ALA A 106 2.52 11.59 -0.63
CA ALA A 106 2.93 12.98 -0.70
C ALA A 106 3.44 13.38 -2.10
N SER A 107 3.95 12.42 -2.88
CA SER A 107 4.42 12.65 -4.25
C SER A 107 4.48 11.34 -5.04
N GLY A 108 4.55 11.47 -6.37
CA GLY A 108 4.80 10.36 -7.29
C GLY A 108 3.56 9.53 -7.60
N ARG A 109 3.76 8.25 -7.89
CA ARG A 109 2.73 7.35 -8.41
C ARG A 109 2.53 6.15 -7.49
N LEU A 110 1.28 5.78 -7.24
CA LEU A 110 0.90 4.60 -6.50
C LEU A 110 -0.15 3.82 -7.29
N GLU A 111 0.09 2.53 -7.45
CA GLU A 111 -0.92 1.59 -7.94
C GLU A 111 -1.27 0.64 -6.81
N ALA A 112 -2.56 0.40 -6.63
CA ALA A 112 -3.06 -0.40 -5.52
C ALA A 112 -4.03 -1.45 -6.02
N TRP A 113 -3.89 -2.67 -5.49
CA TRP A 113 -4.82 -3.77 -5.62
C TRP A 113 -5.31 -4.12 -4.22
N VAL A 114 -6.45 -3.53 -3.83
CA VAL A 114 -7.03 -3.63 -2.50
C VAL A 114 -7.93 -4.86 -2.43
N LYS A 115 -7.66 -5.74 -1.46
CA LYS A 115 -8.52 -6.89 -1.16
C LYS A 115 -9.40 -6.56 0.05
N ARG A 116 -10.67 -6.94 -0.02
CA ARG A 116 -11.59 -6.74 1.11
C ARG A 116 -11.15 -7.58 2.30
N ARG A 117 -10.96 -6.94 3.46
CA ARG A 117 -10.76 -7.59 4.76
C ARG A 117 -11.93 -7.31 5.68
N GLY A 118 -12.98 -8.14 5.62
CA GLY A 118 -14.16 -7.98 6.47
C GLY A 118 -14.81 -6.61 6.29
N LYS A 119 -14.88 -5.82 7.38
CA LYS A 119 -15.41 -4.44 7.40
C LYS A 119 -14.31 -3.37 7.41
N ALA A 120 -13.05 -3.76 7.22
CA ALA A 120 -11.96 -2.82 7.31
C ALA A 120 -12.03 -1.77 6.19
N GLU A 121 -11.78 -0.52 6.54
CA GLU A 121 -11.72 0.58 5.59
C GLU A 121 -10.29 0.75 5.05
N PHE A 122 -10.13 0.84 3.72
CA PHE A 122 -8.89 1.27 3.11
C PHE A 122 -9.01 2.73 2.70
N LYS A 123 -8.15 3.57 3.25
CA LYS A 123 -8.13 5.01 3.03
C LYS A 123 -6.78 5.46 2.51
N MET A 124 -6.80 6.17 1.39
CA MET A 124 -5.65 6.82 0.79
C MET A 124 -5.81 8.32 0.86
N GLN A 125 -4.83 9.00 1.43
CA GLN A 125 -4.78 10.44 1.52
C GLN A 125 -3.71 11.00 0.58
N THR A 126 -4.02 12.12 -0.04
CA THR A 126 -3.09 12.94 -0.80
C THR A 126 -3.30 14.40 -0.38
N PRO A 127 -2.39 15.33 -0.71
CA PRO A 127 -2.62 16.75 -0.45
C PRO A 127 -3.85 17.34 -1.16
N LEU A 128 -4.34 16.70 -2.24
CA LEU A 128 -5.41 17.22 -3.10
C LEU A 128 -6.76 16.51 -2.91
N PHE A 129 -6.75 15.27 -2.44
CA PHE A 129 -7.96 14.49 -2.23
C PHE A 129 -7.71 13.31 -1.29
N THR A 130 -8.79 12.76 -0.77
CA THR A 130 -8.83 11.53 0.02
C THR A 130 -9.72 10.52 -0.70
N ALA A 131 -9.24 9.30 -0.90
CA ALA A 131 -10.02 8.21 -1.47
C ALA A 131 -10.25 7.12 -0.42
N VAL A 132 -11.49 6.64 -0.33
CA VAL A 132 -11.92 5.55 0.55
C VAL A 132 -12.45 4.43 -0.32
N LEU A 133 -11.92 3.22 -0.14
CA LEU A 133 -12.27 2.04 -0.94
C LEU A 133 -12.46 0.81 -0.06
N PRO A 134 -13.54 0.03 -0.24
CA PRO A 134 -13.65 -1.27 0.40
C PRO A 134 -12.79 -2.35 -0.27
N GLU A 135 -12.70 -2.30 -1.60
CA GLU A 135 -11.95 -3.24 -2.45
C GLU A 135 -11.79 -2.66 -3.86
N GLY A 136 -10.84 -3.18 -4.63
CA GLY A 136 -10.71 -2.83 -6.03
C GLY A 136 -9.27 -2.64 -6.47
N SER A 137 -9.11 -1.97 -7.60
CA SER A 137 -7.78 -1.62 -8.11
C SER A 137 -7.82 -0.24 -8.72
N PHE A 138 -6.84 0.59 -8.37
CA PHE A 138 -6.75 1.97 -8.81
C PHE A 138 -5.29 2.37 -8.99
N ALA A 139 -5.08 3.45 -9.74
CA ALA A 139 -3.81 4.17 -9.77
C ALA A 139 -4.04 5.62 -9.35
N THR A 140 -3.06 6.19 -8.67
CA THR A 140 -2.99 7.61 -8.39
C THR A 140 -1.62 8.13 -8.77
N GLU A 141 -1.57 9.33 -9.32
CA GLU A 141 -0.33 10.01 -9.63
C GLU A 141 -0.42 11.47 -9.25
N LEU A 142 0.49 11.92 -8.38
CA LEU A 142 0.69 13.31 -8.04
C LEU A 142 1.73 13.87 -9.01
N LEU A 143 1.25 14.51 -10.07
CA LEU A 143 2.07 15.16 -11.10
C LEU A 143 2.83 16.36 -10.51
N SER A 144 2.18 17.11 -9.62
CA SER A 144 2.77 18.24 -8.89
C SER A 144 2.04 18.46 -7.56
N ALA A 145 2.47 19.46 -6.79
CA ALA A 145 1.78 19.85 -5.56
C ALA A 145 0.33 20.29 -5.80
N ASN A 146 -0.02 20.69 -7.04
CA ASN A 146 -1.32 21.25 -7.38
C ASN A 146 -2.12 20.38 -8.35
N SER A 147 -1.56 19.29 -8.87
CA SER A 147 -2.22 18.44 -9.85
C SER A 147 -2.01 16.97 -9.53
N ALA A 148 -3.11 16.22 -9.50
CA ALA A 148 -3.10 14.78 -9.37
C ALA A 148 -4.12 14.12 -10.29
N MET A 149 -3.90 12.85 -10.57
CA MET A 149 -4.76 11.99 -11.37
C MET A 149 -5.16 10.79 -10.53
N PHE A 150 -6.41 10.34 -10.69
CA PHE A 150 -6.90 9.12 -10.08
C PHE A 150 -7.67 8.27 -11.09
N ASP A 151 -7.17 7.06 -11.31
CA ASP A 151 -7.71 6.08 -12.24
C ASP A 151 -8.35 4.93 -11.48
N VAL A 152 -9.62 4.65 -11.75
CA VAL A 152 -10.33 3.52 -11.17
C VAL A 152 -10.39 2.39 -12.19
N TYR A 153 -9.72 1.29 -11.92
CA TYR A 153 -9.80 0.11 -12.78
C TYR A 153 -10.91 -0.85 -12.35
N LYS A 154 -11.10 -1.01 -11.03
CA LYS A 154 -12.13 -1.87 -10.43
C LYS A 154 -12.54 -1.31 -9.06
N GLY A 155 -13.79 -1.57 -8.69
CA GLY A 155 -14.36 -1.14 -7.41
C GLY A 155 -15.02 0.23 -7.51
N ASP A 156 -15.60 0.66 -6.40
CA ASP A 156 -16.38 1.90 -6.31
C ASP A 156 -15.79 2.82 -5.23
N PRO A 157 -14.67 3.51 -5.51
CA PRO A 157 -14.08 4.46 -4.58
C PRO A 157 -15.06 5.60 -4.27
N GLU A 158 -15.04 6.03 -3.03
CA GLU A 158 -15.53 7.35 -2.65
C GLU A 158 -14.34 8.30 -2.56
N ILE A 159 -14.39 9.41 -3.30
CA ILE A 159 -13.33 10.41 -3.29
C ILE A 159 -13.86 11.71 -2.72
N SER A 160 -13.14 12.29 -1.77
CA SER A 160 -13.40 13.61 -1.21
C SER A 160 -12.26 14.55 -1.57
N ASP A 161 -12.58 15.73 -2.11
CA ASP A 161 -11.58 16.77 -2.39
C ASP A 161 -11.24 17.61 -1.13
N THR A 162 -10.33 18.58 -1.27
CA THR A 162 -9.96 19.50 -0.19
C THR A 162 -11.09 20.43 0.25
N GLU A 163 -12.14 20.58 -0.56
CA GLU A 163 -13.34 21.37 -0.24
C GLU A 163 -14.41 20.53 0.48
N GLY A 164 -14.16 19.24 0.68
CA GLY A 164 -15.09 18.29 1.30
C GLY A 164 -16.18 17.79 0.35
N ARG A 165 -16.10 18.12 -0.95
CA ARG A 165 -17.02 17.57 -1.95
C ARG A 165 -16.68 16.11 -2.14
N THR A 166 -17.69 15.27 -1.97
CA THR A 166 -17.55 13.82 -2.05
C THR A 166 -18.23 13.30 -3.30
N GLN A 167 -17.53 12.47 -4.05
CA GLN A 167 -17.99 11.87 -5.29
C GLN A 167 -17.69 10.37 -5.28
N LYS A 168 -18.73 9.57 -5.50
CA LYS A 168 -18.58 8.15 -5.76
C LYS A 168 -18.15 7.94 -7.21
N MET A 169 -17.09 7.19 -7.40
CA MET A 169 -16.54 6.85 -8.70
C MET A 169 -17.04 5.48 -9.14
N SER A 170 -17.34 5.36 -10.43
CA SER A 170 -17.58 4.07 -11.07
C SER A 170 -16.27 3.45 -11.55
N PRO A 171 -16.23 2.13 -11.76
CA PRO A 171 -15.11 1.48 -12.43
C PRO A 171 -14.86 2.07 -13.82
N GLU A 172 -13.62 2.00 -14.27
CA GLU A 172 -13.16 2.45 -15.59
C GLU A 172 -13.28 3.97 -15.80
N MET A 173 -13.21 4.73 -14.71
CA MET A 173 -13.26 6.18 -14.73
C MET A 173 -11.92 6.79 -14.36
N HIS A 174 -11.69 7.98 -14.90
CA HIS A 174 -10.55 8.84 -14.67
C HIS A 174 -11.04 10.17 -14.12
N VAL A 175 -10.34 10.70 -13.13
CA VAL A 175 -10.57 12.05 -12.62
C VAL A 175 -9.24 12.75 -12.40
N GLU A 176 -9.23 14.04 -12.70
CA GLU A 176 -8.11 14.93 -12.44
C GLU A 176 -8.47 15.83 -11.26
N PHE A 177 -7.48 16.13 -10.43
CA PHE A 177 -7.61 17.07 -9.33
C PHE A 177 -6.67 18.23 -9.57
N ASP A 178 -7.19 19.44 -9.48
CA ASP A 178 -6.40 20.67 -9.46
C ASP A 178 -6.65 21.40 -8.13
N ALA A 179 -5.60 21.94 -7.52
CA ALA A 179 -5.70 22.61 -6.22
C ALA A 179 -6.64 23.85 -6.22
N LYS A 180 -6.91 24.45 -7.39
CA LYS A 180 -7.76 25.64 -7.51
C LYS A 180 -9.18 25.31 -7.91
N THR A 181 -9.39 24.30 -8.76
CA THR A 181 -10.73 23.93 -9.26
C THR A 181 -11.33 22.72 -8.55
N GLY A 182 -10.51 21.98 -7.79
CA GLY A 182 -10.84 20.71 -7.17
C GLY A 182 -10.97 19.59 -8.21
N ALA A 183 -11.85 18.63 -7.93
CA ALA A 183 -12.06 17.48 -8.81
C ALA A 183 -12.73 17.87 -10.13
N SER A 184 -12.20 17.38 -11.24
CA SER A 184 -12.83 17.48 -12.55
C SER A 184 -14.03 16.53 -12.65
N THR A 185 -14.80 16.64 -13.74
CA THR A 185 -15.88 15.68 -14.00
C THR A 185 -15.25 14.33 -14.38
N PRO A 186 -15.63 13.21 -13.74
CA PRO A 186 -15.12 11.91 -14.11
C PRO A 186 -15.41 11.59 -15.58
N ILE A 187 -14.37 11.23 -16.32
CA ILE A 187 -14.46 10.77 -17.70
C ILE A 187 -14.09 9.29 -17.79
N PRO A 188 -14.57 8.54 -18.80
CA PRO A 188 -14.10 7.18 -19.02
C PRO A 188 -12.58 7.14 -19.20
N LEU A 189 -11.92 6.12 -18.66
CA LEU A 189 -10.48 5.92 -18.87
C LEU A 189 -10.20 5.91 -20.38
N PRO A 190 -9.23 6.72 -20.85
CA PRO A 190 -8.89 6.74 -22.26
C PRO A 190 -8.44 5.33 -22.68
N SER A 191 -8.97 4.86 -23.81
CA SER A 191 -8.62 3.55 -24.36
C SER A 191 -7.11 3.50 -24.58
N GLY A 192 -6.41 2.64 -23.84
CA GLY A 192 -4.95 2.55 -23.86
C GLY A 192 -4.23 3.09 -22.61
N ALA A 193 -4.96 3.57 -21.59
CA ALA A 193 -4.37 3.84 -20.27
C ALA A 193 -3.64 2.59 -19.75
N ALA A 194 -2.33 2.71 -19.51
CA ALA A 194 -1.47 1.61 -19.14
C ALA A 194 -1.85 1.07 -17.75
N ARG A 195 -2.60 -0.04 -17.72
CA ARG A 195 -2.88 -0.81 -16.50
C ARG A 195 -1.71 -1.76 -16.27
N LEU A 196 -0.99 -1.62 -15.15
CA LEU A 196 -0.04 -2.67 -14.80
C LEU A 196 -0.79 -3.91 -14.30
N PRO A 197 -0.31 -5.11 -14.65
CA PRO A 197 -0.84 -6.33 -14.09
C PRO A 197 -0.61 -6.36 -12.58
N GLU A 198 -1.54 -6.99 -11.84
CA GLU A 198 -1.36 -7.24 -10.41
C GLU A 198 -0.02 -7.98 -10.19
N PRO A 199 0.87 -7.46 -9.32
CA PRO A 199 2.14 -8.10 -9.07
C PRO A 199 1.94 -9.50 -8.47
N SER A 200 2.68 -10.49 -8.98
CA SER A 200 2.81 -11.77 -8.30
C SER A 200 3.59 -11.57 -7.01
N GLU A 201 3.17 -12.22 -5.91
CA GLU A 201 3.92 -12.24 -4.64
C GLU A 201 5.28 -12.91 -4.79
N ALA A 202 5.40 -13.78 -5.80
CA ALA A 202 6.69 -14.19 -6.32
C ALA A 202 7.29 -13.00 -7.07
N GLY A 203 8.26 -12.32 -6.43
CA GLY A 203 9.23 -11.53 -7.18
C GLY A 203 9.84 -12.36 -8.32
N PRO A 204 10.49 -11.74 -9.32
CA PRO A 204 11.11 -12.47 -10.41
C PRO A 204 12.09 -13.50 -9.84
N THR A 205 11.63 -14.75 -9.76
CA THR A 205 12.41 -15.91 -9.37
C THR A 205 12.97 -16.45 -10.68
N GLY A 206 14.06 -15.84 -11.11
CA GLY A 206 14.77 -16.31 -12.29
C GLY A 206 15.64 -15.21 -12.91
N PRO A 207 16.95 -15.43 -13.12
CA PRO A 207 17.83 -14.49 -13.81
C PRO A 207 17.54 -14.37 -15.33
N GLU A 208 16.36 -14.73 -15.83
CA GLU A 208 16.09 -14.88 -17.28
C GLU A 208 15.22 -13.80 -17.92
N SER A 209 14.92 -12.69 -17.25
CA SER A 209 14.19 -11.56 -17.88
C SER A 209 14.94 -10.23 -17.85
N ILE A 210 16.28 -10.29 -18.00
CA ILE A 210 17.10 -9.12 -18.36
C ILE A 210 17.49 -9.22 -19.84
N LYS A 211 16.49 -9.29 -20.72
CA LYS A 211 16.62 -8.90 -22.14
C LYS A 211 15.34 -8.15 -22.51
N GLU A 212 15.51 -6.94 -23.05
CA GLU A 212 14.48 -5.94 -23.36
C GLU A 212 13.89 -5.24 -22.11
N ALA A 213 14.23 -4.02 -21.76
CA ALA A 213 14.59 -2.87 -22.59
C ALA A 213 15.65 -2.01 -21.88
N VAL A 214 16.88 -2.07 -22.39
CA VAL A 214 17.84 -0.97 -22.26
C VAL A 214 17.66 -0.13 -23.52
N PRO A 215 17.10 1.09 -23.48
CA PRO A 215 17.32 2.00 -24.58
C PRO A 215 18.83 2.26 -24.63
N ALA A 216 19.42 1.88 -25.77
CA ALA A 216 20.84 1.98 -26.03
C ALA A 216 21.39 3.37 -25.64
N PRO A 217 22.57 3.46 -25.01
CA PRO A 217 23.21 4.74 -24.79
C PRO A 217 23.46 5.40 -26.15
N ALA A 218 22.93 6.62 -26.32
CA ALA A 218 23.23 7.45 -27.46
C ALA A 218 24.74 7.59 -27.60
N LYS A 219 25.24 7.13 -28.75
CA LYS A 219 26.64 7.20 -29.16
C LYS A 219 27.13 8.66 -29.06
N PRO A 220 28.31 8.94 -28.46
CA PRO A 220 28.88 10.29 -28.51
C PRO A 220 29.18 10.63 -29.97
N ALA A 221 28.66 11.75 -30.46
CA ALA A 221 29.06 12.32 -31.73
C ALA A 221 30.45 12.94 -31.57
N ALA A 222 31.48 12.14 -31.83
CA ALA A 222 32.83 12.60 -32.07
C ALA A 222 33.33 11.89 -33.33
N GLN A 223 33.28 12.55 -34.48
CA GLN A 223 34.22 12.31 -35.57
C GLN A 223 34.56 13.65 -36.23
N ALA A 224 35.82 14.04 -36.05
CA ALA A 224 36.55 14.92 -36.92
C ALA A 224 36.65 14.29 -38.32
N LEU A 225 36.63 15.14 -39.35
CA LEU A 225 37.28 14.84 -40.63
C LEU A 225 38.12 16.06 -41.00
N ASP A 226 39.42 15.89 -40.87
CA ASP A 226 40.46 16.69 -41.53
C ASP A 226 40.42 16.48 -43.05
N ASP A 227 40.89 17.50 -43.76
CA ASP A 227 41.62 17.49 -45.04
C ASP A 227 41.19 16.53 -46.17
N GLN A 228 40.73 17.10 -47.30
CA GLN A 228 41.45 16.98 -48.58
C GLN A 228 40.88 17.88 -49.69
N LEU A 229 41.82 18.56 -50.37
CA LEU A 229 41.79 19.27 -51.67
C LEU A 229 41.39 20.75 -51.70
#